data_AF-F4PES1-F1
#
_entry.id   AF-F4PES1-F1
#
_cell.length_a   1.000
_cell.length_b   1.000
_cell.length_c   1.000
_cell.angle_alpha   90.00
_cell.angle_beta   90.00
_cell.angle_gamma   90.00
#
_symmetry.space_group_name_H-M   'P 1'
#
loop_
_entity.id
_entity.type
_entity.pdbx_description
1 polymer ?
#
loop_
_entity_poly.entity_id
_entity_poly.type
_entity_poly.pdbx_seq_one_letter_code
_entity_poly.pdbx_strand_id
1 'polypeptide(L)'
;MIATTFVASLAIIAATATPSKPTAAHLQSIAPMRGKTLAATPYGPITYNMGAPLLTGPLDVYFVYYGKWSSAQKKLAQDFTSGLGDSDWWTTTKKYYYQADASSPKVYVDGQVRFAGSADDNYSLGKSLSGDDVPNIVKNAIAAGSFPESENSLYYVLIDELVSEYALGSSFCGGYCGYHNQGSFSSGKAFPYALSGKIGSSCIGGCGPPSNQDVSPNGDTATDAMISVMAHEITEAVTDPFANRAWNDTPGFENGDKCAYKYGSTQTDSNGASYNSGWNGHNFLIQMNWDPETQSCTQGSGARPPSTTTTRKTTTVRKTTTRKTTTTRRPPKPTSSGCTTMDICCIYIGRSCDQ
;
A
#
# COMPACT_ATOMS: atom_id res chain seq x y z
N MET A 1 32.22 -3.60 74.64
CA MET A 1 32.40 -4.18 73.29
C MET A 1 31.20 -3.76 72.46
N ILE A 2 31.34 -2.73 71.62
CA ILE A 2 30.24 -2.22 70.78
C ILE A 2 30.59 -2.63 69.34
N ALA A 3 29.74 -3.46 68.74
CA ALA A 3 29.89 -3.96 67.39
C ALA A 3 29.31 -2.94 66.41
N THR A 4 30.15 -2.34 65.57
CA THR A 4 29.76 -1.51 64.43
C THR A 4 29.55 -2.41 63.21
N THR A 5 28.31 -2.52 62.76
CA THR A 5 27.90 -3.14 61.50
C THR A 5 28.12 -2.17 60.34
N PHE A 6 28.97 -2.55 59.39
CA PHE A 6 29.12 -1.86 58.10
C PHE A 6 28.00 -2.30 57.16
N VAL A 7 27.13 -1.38 56.74
CA VAL A 7 26.15 -1.60 55.66
C VAL A 7 26.80 -1.14 54.36
N ALA A 8 27.23 -2.09 53.52
CA ALA A 8 27.68 -1.81 52.17
C ALA A 8 26.46 -1.53 51.28
N SER A 9 26.28 -0.27 50.89
CA SER A 9 25.26 0.12 49.91
C SER A 9 25.76 -0.23 48.52
N LEU A 10 25.15 -1.24 47.90
CA LEU A 10 25.41 -1.64 46.52
C LEU A 10 24.73 -0.61 45.60
N ALA A 11 25.53 0.28 45.01
CA ALA A 11 25.04 1.19 43.98
C ALA A 11 24.78 0.38 42.69
N ILE A 12 23.50 0.19 42.35
CA ILE A 12 23.09 -0.38 41.07
C ILE A 12 23.35 0.70 40.00
N ILE A 13 24.46 0.58 39.29
CA ILE A 13 24.71 1.38 38.08
C ILE A 13 23.82 0.79 37.00
N ALA A 14 22.66 1.43 36.76
CA ALA A 14 21.89 1.19 35.55
C ALA A 14 22.72 1.69 34.37
N ALA A 15 23.30 0.76 33.61
CA ALA A 15 23.95 1.06 32.35
C ALA A 15 22.88 1.53 31.37
N THR A 16 22.69 2.85 31.26
CA THR A 16 21.96 3.43 30.14
C THR A 16 22.75 3.11 28.88
N ALA A 17 22.23 2.18 28.07
CA ALA A 17 22.76 1.93 26.73
C ALA A 17 22.73 3.27 25.98
N THR A 18 23.92 3.81 25.70
CA THR A 18 24.06 4.94 24.78
C THR A 18 23.50 4.51 23.42
N PRO A 19 22.69 5.32 22.73
CA PRO A 19 22.24 5.00 21.38
C PRO A 19 23.48 4.77 20.53
N SER A 20 23.66 3.55 20.03
CA SER A 20 24.73 3.27 19.10
C SER A 20 24.55 4.17 17.89
N LYS A 21 25.62 4.89 17.53
CA LYS A 21 25.77 5.60 16.26
C LYS A 21 25.24 4.69 15.15
N PRO A 22 24.34 5.12 14.25
CA PRO A 22 23.81 4.25 13.21
C PRO A 22 24.98 3.83 12.30
N THR A 23 25.41 2.59 12.46
CA THR A 23 26.29 1.91 11.51
C THR A 23 25.54 1.85 10.19
N ALA A 24 26.14 2.34 9.11
CA ALA A 24 25.68 2.27 7.72
C ALA A 24 24.17 1.96 7.58
N ALA A 25 23.36 3.03 7.42
CA ALA A 25 21.92 2.99 7.23
C ALA A 25 21.44 1.67 6.60
N HIS A 26 20.51 1.02 7.27
CA HIS A 26 19.84 -0.20 6.83
C HIS A 26 19.45 -0.07 5.34
N LEU A 27 20.24 -0.64 4.43
CA LEU A 27 20.06 -0.53 2.98
C LEU A 27 18.85 -1.35 2.47
N GLN A 28 18.01 -1.87 3.38
CA GLN A 28 16.99 -2.88 3.08
C GLN A 28 15.59 -2.53 3.60
N SER A 29 15.35 -1.30 4.07
CA SER A 29 13.98 -0.83 4.34
C SER A 29 13.39 -0.16 3.09
N ILE A 30 13.55 -0.81 1.93
CA ILE A 30 13.16 -0.29 0.63
C ILE A 30 12.20 -1.27 -0.05
N ALA A 31 11.22 -0.77 -0.80
CA ALA A 31 10.61 -1.56 -1.87
C ALA A 31 11.56 -1.58 -3.08
N PRO A 32 12.22 -2.71 -3.39
CA PRO A 32 13.25 -2.74 -4.42
C PRO A 32 12.63 -2.67 -5.81
N MET A 33 13.34 -2.07 -6.77
CA MET A 33 12.95 -2.21 -8.18
C MET A 33 13.14 -3.63 -8.70
N ARG A 34 12.21 -4.11 -9.52
CA ARG A 34 12.30 -5.43 -10.16
C ARG A 34 13.56 -5.53 -11.02
N GLY A 35 14.28 -6.64 -10.89
CA GLY A 35 15.49 -6.92 -11.66
C GLY A 35 16.73 -6.13 -11.21
N LYS A 36 16.65 -5.41 -10.08
CA LYS A 36 17.82 -4.87 -9.38
C LYS A 36 18.28 -5.86 -8.30
N THR A 37 19.57 -5.81 -7.98
CA THR A 37 20.30 -6.75 -7.09
C THR A 37 19.72 -6.84 -5.66
N LEU A 38 18.86 -5.90 -5.27
CA LEU A 38 18.20 -5.85 -3.96
C LEU A 38 16.89 -6.65 -3.92
N ALA A 39 16.44 -7.26 -5.02
CA ALA A 39 15.32 -8.20 -4.98
C ALA A 39 15.80 -9.56 -4.42
N ALA A 40 15.29 -9.95 -3.24
CA ALA A 40 15.77 -11.09 -2.49
C ALA A 40 15.73 -12.44 -3.26
N THR A 41 16.89 -13.10 -3.37
CA THR A 41 17.04 -14.52 -3.75
C THR A 41 18.25 -15.16 -3.04
N PRO A 42 18.19 -16.40 -2.52
CA PRO A 42 17.06 -17.17 -1.98
C PRO A 42 16.86 -16.93 -0.46
N TYR A 43 15.63 -17.15 0.00
CA TYR A 43 15.11 -16.70 1.30
C TYR A 43 15.58 -17.55 2.49
N GLY A 44 16.34 -16.95 3.41
CA GLY A 44 16.34 -17.39 4.81
C GLY A 44 15.02 -16.99 5.50
N PRO A 45 14.65 -17.62 6.63
CA PRO A 45 13.50 -17.19 7.41
C PRO A 45 13.72 -15.78 7.97
N ILE A 46 12.63 -15.04 8.13
CA ILE A 46 12.63 -13.81 8.95
C ILE A 46 12.53 -14.22 10.41
N THR A 47 13.33 -13.60 11.26
CA THR A 47 13.32 -13.78 12.72
C THR A 47 13.08 -12.45 13.42
N TYR A 48 12.49 -12.51 14.60
CA TYR A 48 12.32 -11.33 15.46
C TYR A 48 13.56 -11.07 16.30
N ASN A 49 14.04 -9.83 16.28
CA ASN A 49 15.07 -9.37 17.21
C ASN A 49 14.41 -8.94 18.52
N MET A 50 14.61 -9.76 19.56
CA MET A 50 14.00 -9.58 20.87
C MET A 50 14.21 -8.16 21.43
N GLY A 51 13.13 -7.54 21.89
CA GLY A 51 13.11 -6.16 22.40
C GLY A 51 13.06 -5.07 21.33
N ALA A 52 13.17 -5.38 20.04
CA ALA A 52 13.05 -4.39 18.98
C ALA A 52 11.58 -3.90 18.85
N PRO A 53 11.34 -2.58 18.79
CA PRO A 53 10.00 -2.00 18.80
C PRO A 53 9.19 -2.31 17.53
N LEU A 54 7.87 -2.44 17.69
CA LEU A 54 6.88 -2.51 16.60
C LEU A 54 5.75 -1.52 16.86
N LEU A 55 5.02 -1.15 15.82
CA LEU A 55 3.75 -0.43 15.94
C LEU A 55 2.62 -1.42 16.20
N THR A 56 2.46 -1.87 17.45
CA THR A 56 1.50 -2.94 17.79
C THR A 56 0.08 -2.47 18.07
N GLY A 57 -0.13 -1.18 18.36
CA GLY A 57 -1.45 -0.61 18.56
C GLY A 57 -2.13 -0.19 17.24
N PRO A 58 -3.30 0.48 17.32
CA PRO A 58 -3.93 1.11 16.16
C PRO A 58 -2.97 2.07 15.45
N LEU A 59 -2.80 1.88 14.15
CA LEU A 59 -1.93 2.68 13.30
C LEU A 59 -2.72 3.83 12.66
N ASP A 60 -2.37 5.05 13.04
CA ASP A 60 -2.76 6.25 12.30
C ASP A 60 -1.73 6.55 11.21
N VAL A 61 -2.19 6.68 9.97
CA VAL A 61 -1.37 7.04 8.82
C VAL A 61 -1.75 8.45 8.36
N TYR A 62 -0.78 9.37 8.39
CA TYR A 62 -0.91 10.74 7.92
C TYR A 62 -0.18 10.92 6.60
N PHE A 63 -0.83 11.57 5.62
CA PHE A 63 -0.24 11.77 4.30
C PHE A 63 0.24 13.19 4.07
N VAL A 64 1.47 13.36 3.57
CA VAL A 64 1.87 14.59 2.89
C VAL A 64 1.89 14.34 1.39
N TYR A 65 0.97 14.99 0.67
CA TYR A 65 0.99 15.00 -0.79
C TYR A 65 1.98 16.06 -1.26
N TYR A 66 3.20 15.63 -1.59
CA TYR A 66 4.29 16.51 -2.00
C TYR A 66 4.26 16.71 -3.53
N GLY A 67 3.86 17.90 -3.96
CA GLY A 67 3.69 18.27 -5.37
C GLY A 67 2.23 18.27 -5.83
N LYS A 68 2.00 17.93 -7.10
CA LYS A 68 0.69 18.01 -7.74
C LYS A 68 -0.05 16.67 -7.73
N TRP A 69 -1.18 16.68 -7.03
CA TRP A 69 -2.05 15.52 -6.84
C TRP A 69 -3.50 15.87 -7.14
N SER A 70 -4.14 15.09 -8.00
CA SER A 70 -5.58 15.24 -8.25
C SER A 70 -6.41 14.70 -7.09
N SER A 71 -7.64 15.17 -6.92
CA SER A 71 -8.55 14.65 -5.90
C SER A 71 -8.81 13.15 -6.05
N ALA A 72 -8.83 12.63 -7.29
CA ALA A 72 -9.01 11.20 -7.54
C ALA A 72 -7.81 10.36 -7.06
N GLN A 73 -6.59 10.84 -7.33
CA GLN A 73 -5.35 10.17 -6.87
C GLN A 73 -5.26 10.15 -5.35
N LYS A 74 -5.56 11.29 -4.70
CA LYS A 74 -5.62 11.37 -3.23
C LYS A 74 -6.64 10.40 -2.67
N LYS A 75 -7.86 10.42 -3.22
CA LYS A 75 -8.95 9.54 -2.79
C LYS A 75 -8.58 8.06 -2.89
N LEU A 76 -7.92 7.64 -3.97
CA LEU A 76 -7.49 6.24 -4.13
C LEU A 76 -6.53 5.80 -3.01
N ALA A 77 -5.52 6.62 -2.69
CA ALA A 77 -4.59 6.35 -1.59
C ALA A 77 -5.29 6.33 -0.23
N GLN A 78 -6.23 7.25 0.01
CA GLN A 78 -7.01 7.32 1.25
C GLN A 78 -7.93 6.12 1.43
N ASP A 79 -8.63 5.73 0.38
CA ASP A 79 -9.53 4.57 0.37
C ASP A 79 -8.75 3.27 0.51
N PHE A 80 -7.58 3.17 -0.11
CA PHE A 80 -6.67 2.05 0.10
C PHE A 80 -6.30 1.93 1.59
N THR A 81 -5.76 2.99 2.20
CA THR A 81 -5.28 2.95 3.59
C THR A 81 -6.40 2.76 4.61
N SER A 82 -7.56 3.38 4.40
CA SER A 82 -8.71 3.25 5.32
C SER A 82 -9.32 1.85 5.35
N GLY A 83 -9.21 1.07 4.29
CA GLY A 83 -9.67 -0.33 4.27
C GLY A 83 -8.58 -1.37 4.52
N LEU A 84 -7.32 -0.95 4.67
CA LEU A 84 -6.19 -1.87 4.74
C LEU A 84 -6.28 -2.78 5.98
N GLY A 85 -6.56 -2.24 7.17
CA GLY A 85 -6.57 -2.99 8.42
C GLY A 85 -7.62 -4.11 8.52
N ASP A 86 -8.73 -3.94 7.80
CA ASP A 86 -9.84 -4.89 7.71
C ASP A 86 -9.70 -5.87 6.53
N SER A 87 -8.71 -5.67 5.66
CA SER A 87 -8.47 -6.54 4.52
C SER A 87 -7.98 -7.93 4.95
N ASP A 88 -8.29 -8.96 4.15
CA ASP A 88 -7.73 -10.30 4.37
C ASP A 88 -6.19 -10.27 4.28
N TRP A 89 -5.65 -9.42 3.41
CA TRP A 89 -4.21 -9.24 3.24
C TRP A 89 -3.50 -8.83 4.55
N TRP A 90 -4.11 -7.94 5.33
CA TRP A 90 -3.53 -7.45 6.59
C TRP A 90 -3.52 -8.52 7.71
N THR A 91 -4.25 -9.62 7.55
CA THR A 91 -4.21 -10.74 8.52
C THR A 91 -2.83 -11.35 8.67
N THR A 92 -1.98 -11.25 7.63
CA THR A 92 -0.58 -11.67 7.70
C THR A 92 0.23 -10.75 8.61
N THR A 93 0.05 -9.43 8.51
CA THR A 93 0.76 -8.45 9.35
C THR A 93 0.37 -8.59 10.83
N LYS A 94 -0.88 -8.97 11.14
CA LYS A 94 -1.35 -9.28 12.50
C LYS A 94 -0.60 -10.42 13.20
N LYS A 95 0.14 -11.25 12.45
CA LYS A 95 0.95 -12.36 13.01
C LYS A 95 2.29 -11.90 13.57
N TYR A 96 2.74 -10.70 13.19
CA TYR A 96 3.94 -10.09 13.74
C TYR A 96 3.69 -9.61 15.16
N TYR A 97 4.74 -9.60 15.98
CA TYR A 97 4.63 -9.25 17.40
C TYR A 97 5.88 -8.57 17.93
N TYR A 98 5.66 -7.76 18.95
CA TYR A 98 6.67 -7.31 19.89
C TYR A 98 6.78 -8.30 21.05
N GLN A 99 8.00 -8.52 21.52
CA GLN A 99 8.29 -9.25 22.75
C GLN A 99 9.56 -8.65 23.38
N ALA A 100 9.48 -8.24 24.65
CA ALA A 100 10.59 -7.54 25.32
C ALA A 100 11.79 -8.46 25.60
N ASP A 101 11.51 -9.69 26.03
CA ASP A 101 12.48 -10.72 26.35
C ASP A 101 11.81 -12.10 26.24
N ALA A 102 12.60 -13.19 26.30
CA ALA A 102 12.11 -14.55 26.11
C ALA A 102 11.02 -15.00 27.11
N SER A 103 10.89 -14.34 28.26
CA SER A 103 9.88 -14.62 29.29
C SER A 103 8.64 -13.71 29.21
N SER A 104 8.76 -12.56 28.53
CA SER A 104 7.66 -11.62 28.33
C SER A 104 6.59 -12.18 27.37
N PRO A 105 5.30 -11.86 27.56
CA PRO A 105 4.26 -12.24 26.61
C PRO A 105 4.44 -11.52 25.27
N LYS A 106 3.97 -12.16 24.20
CA LYS A 106 3.93 -11.55 22.87
C LYS A 106 2.79 -10.53 22.79
N VAL A 107 3.08 -9.36 22.24
CA VAL A 107 2.10 -8.32 21.90
C VAL A 107 2.03 -8.25 20.38
N TYR A 108 0.97 -8.80 19.81
CA TYR A 108 0.77 -8.86 18.37
C TYR A 108 0.36 -7.50 17.80
N VAL A 109 0.66 -7.27 16.53
CA VAL A 109 0.17 -6.13 15.77
C VAL A 109 -1.36 -6.17 15.71
N ASP A 110 -2.01 -5.08 16.14
CA ASP A 110 -3.45 -4.91 16.05
C ASP A 110 -3.91 -4.55 14.62
N GLY A 111 -5.17 -4.86 14.33
CA GLY A 111 -5.76 -4.75 13.01
C GLY A 111 -6.21 -3.40 12.54
N GLN A 112 -6.06 -2.35 13.34
CA GLN A 112 -6.62 -1.06 12.97
C GLN A 112 -5.56 -0.25 12.23
N VAL A 113 -5.75 -0.10 10.92
CA VAL A 113 -5.05 0.92 10.11
C VAL A 113 -6.06 1.98 9.75
N ARG A 114 -5.76 3.24 10.05
CA ARG A 114 -6.65 4.38 9.80
C ARG A 114 -5.94 5.41 8.95
N PHE A 115 -6.62 5.91 7.93
CA PHE A 115 -6.26 7.18 7.34
C PHE A 115 -6.65 8.29 8.32
N ALA A 116 -5.66 8.96 8.91
CA ALA A 116 -5.87 9.91 10.01
C ALA A 116 -5.89 11.37 9.57
N GLY A 117 -5.40 11.67 8.37
CA GLY A 117 -5.43 13.01 7.79
C GLY A 117 -4.39 13.20 6.70
N SER A 118 -4.46 14.34 6.01
CA SER A 118 -3.48 14.68 4.98
C SER A 118 -3.20 16.18 4.91
N ALA A 119 -2.01 16.53 4.45
CA ALA A 119 -1.61 17.89 4.11
C ALA A 119 -1.10 17.94 2.67
N ASP A 120 -1.26 19.10 2.05
CA ASP A 120 -0.69 19.38 0.73
C ASP A 120 0.58 20.21 0.89
N ASP A 121 1.65 19.77 0.25
CA ASP A 121 2.91 20.48 0.19
C ASP A 121 3.24 20.81 -1.27
N ASN A 122 3.26 22.10 -1.61
CA ASN A 122 3.52 22.56 -2.98
C ASN A 122 5.03 22.74 -3.24
N TYR A 123 5.78 21.63 -3.14
CA TYR A 123 7.22 21.58 -3.36
C TYR A 123 8.03 22.52 -2.44
N SER A 124 7.74 22.52 -1.14
CA SER A 124 8.32 23.43 -0.15
C SER A 124 9.85 23.36 -0.05
N LEU A 125 10.44 22.21 -0.37
CA LEU A 125 11.89 21.96 -0.42
C LEU A 125 12.39 21.79 -1.87
N GLY A 126 11.60 22.17 -2.87
CA GLY A 126 11.92 22.01 -4.29
C GLY A 126 11.58 20.61 -4.84
N LYS A 127 12.02 20.34 -6.08
CA LYS A 127 11.72 19.08 -6.79
C LYS A 127 12.84 18.05 -6.74
N SER A 128 13.95 18.39 -6.11
CA SER A 128 15.09 17.49 -5.92
C SER A 128 15.31 17.33 -4.44
N LEU A 129 14.87 16.19 -3.92
CA LEU A 129 14.92 15.85 -2.51
C LEU A 129 16.10 14.92 -2.23
N SER A 130 16.67 15.07 -1.05
CA SER A 130 17.52 14.08 -0.40
C SER A 130 16.73 13.30 0.65
N GLY A 131 17.25 12.16 1.09
CA GLY A 131 16.64 11.38 2.18
C GLY A 131 16.42 12.18 3.48
N ASP A 132 17.24 13.20 3.75
CA ASP A 132 17.11 14.08 4.91
C ASP A 132 15.97 15.11 4.77
N ASP A 133 15.53 15.39 3.54
CA ASP A 133 14.43 16.34 3.28
C ASP A 133 13.07 15.73 3.64
N VAL A 134 12.92 14.42 3.52
CA VAL A 134 11.64 13.72 3.79
C VAL A 134 11.17 13.86 5.24
N PRO A 135 11.99 13.59 6.28
CA PRO A 135 11.58 13.89 7.65
C PRO A 135 11.40 15.39 7.91
N ASN A 136 12.04 16.29 7.14
CA ASN A 136 11.79 17.73 7.23
C ASN A 136 10.41 18.12 6.70
N ILE A 137 9.93 17.50 5.62
CA ILE A 137 8.57 17.67 5.10
C ILE A 137 7.54 17.29 6.17
N VAL A 138 7.73 16.15 6.84
CA VAL A 138 6.86 15.70 7.94
C VAL A 138 6.84 16.73 9.08
N LYS A 139 8.03 17.17 9.54
CA LYS A 139 8.14 18.17 10.60
C LYS A 139 7.48 19.50 10.23
N ASN A 140 7.57 19.94 8.98
CA ASN A 140 6.92 21.16 8.51
C ASN A 140 5.39 21.03 8.59
N ALA A 141 4.82 19.88 8.20
CA ALA A 141 3.38 19.64 8.30
C ALA A 141 2.89 19.62 9.77
N ILE A 142 3.68 19.03 10.67
CA ILE A 142 3.41 19.06 12.12
C ILE A 142 3.49 20.48 12.67
N ALA A 143 4.55 21.23 12.35
CA ALA A 143 4.74 22.61 12.79
C ALA A 143 3.63 23.55 12.29
N ALA A 144 3.06 23.25 11.11
CA ALA A 144 1.88 23.93 10.56
C ALA A 144 0.56 23.50 11.22
N GLY A 145 0.57 22.56 12.17
CA GLY A 145 -0.61 22.05 12.87
C GLY A 145 -1.47 21.10 12.03
N SER A 146 -0.93 20.55 10.94
CA SER A 146 -1.69 19.62 10.08
C SER A 146 -1.82 18.23 10.71
N PHE A 147 -0.81 17.80 11.48
CA PHE A 147 -0.77 16.51 12.17
C PHE A 147 -0.29 16.68 13.62
N PRO A 148 -0.67 15.78 14.54
CA PRO A 148 -0.07 15.72 15.87
C PRO A 148 1.38 15.19 15.82
N GLU A 149 2.19 15.48 16.83
CA GLU A 149 3.40 14.68 17.11
C GLU A 149 3.00 13.35 17.74
N SER A 150 3.46 12.25 17.15
CA SER A 150 3.15 10.87 17.57
C SER A 150 4.27 9.93 17.17
N GLU A 151 4.79 9.18 18.14
CA GLU A 151 5.79 8.11 17.95
C GLU A 151 5.15 6.80 17.47
N ASN A 152 3.81 6.71 17.49
CA ASN A 152 3.02 5.52 17.17
C ASN A 152 2.18 5.68 15.88
N SER A 153 2.44 6.73 15.11
CA SER A 153 1.76 7.02 13.84
C SER A 153 2.78 7.00 12.70
N LEU A 154 2.34 6.57 11.52
CA LEU A 154 3.17 6.59 10.32
C LEU A 154 2.91 7.88 9.53
N TYR A 155 3.96 8.68 9.31
CA TYR A 155 3.88 9.83 8.40
C TYR A 155 4.36 9.42 7.02
N TYR A 156 3.46 9.37 6.05
CA TYR A 156 3.73 8.91 4.71
C TYR A 156 3.85 10.11 3.75
N VAL A 157 5.01 10.30 3.14
CA VAL A 157 5.24 11.33 2.12
C VAL A 157 5.01 10.71 0.74
N LEU A 158 4.06 11.26 0.00
CA LEU A 158 3.70 10.83 -1.35
C LEU A 158 4.20 11.87 -2.35
N ILE A 159 5.28 11.56 -3.06
CA ILE A 159 5.89 12.46 -4.05
C ILE A 159 5.23 12.34 -5.42
N ASP A 160 5.05 13.47 -6.11
CA ASP A 160 4.55 13.46 -7.47
C ASP A 160 5.62 13.07 -8.51
N GLU A 161 5.21 12.95 -9.77
CA GLU A 161 6.07 12.46 -10.86
C GLU A 161 7.20 13.44 -11.27
N LEU A 162 7.17 14.68 -10.79
CA LEU A 162 8.18 15.70 -11.10
C LEU A 162 9.28 15.77 -10.05
N VAL A 163 9.17 14.98 -8.98
CA VAL A 163 10.12 14.97 -7.87
C VAL A 163 11.14 13.87 -8.07
N SER A 164 12.40 14.24 -8.11
CA SER A 164 13.52 13.32 -7.96
C SER A 164 13.88 13.23 -6.48
N GLU A 165 14.09 12.01 -5.98
CA GLU A 165 14.50 11.78 -4.59
C GLU A 165 15.69 10.82 -4.57
N TYR A 166 16.68 11.12 -3.73
CA TYR A 166 17.90 10.34 -3.53
C TYR A 166 18.15 10.05 -2.05
N ALA A 167 18.04 8.79 -1.68
CA ALA A 167 18.32 8.26 -0.36
C ALA A 167 18.99 6.88 -0.45
N LEU A 168 19.55 6.42 0.67
CA LEU A 168 20.01 5.03 0.83
C LEU A 168 20.98 4.56 -0.28
N GLY A 169 21.79 5.49 -0.83
CA GLY A 169 22.75 5.18 -1.90
C GLY A 169 22.15 4.96 -3.28
N SER A 170 20.88 5.31 -3.50
CA SER A 170 20.21 5.22 -4.80
C SER A 170 19.16 6.32 -4.97
N SER A 171 18.32 6.22 -6.00
CA SER A 171 17.21 7.15 -6.24
C SER A 171 15.88 6.43 -6.36
N PHE A 172 14.80 7.16 -6.06
CA PHE A 172 13.45 6.79 -6.46
C PHE A 172 13.44 6.52 -7.97
N CYS A 173 12.84 5.40 -8.38
CA CYS A 173 12.86 4.94 -9.77
C CYS A 173 14.26 4.64 -10.37
N GLY A 174 15.30 4.50 -9.53
CA GLY A 174 16.65 4.05 -9.92
C GLY A 174 17.12 2.79 -9.18
N GLY A 175 16.80 2.69 -7.89
CA GLY A 175 17.09 1.52 -7.05
C GLY A 175 15.89 1.03 -6.24
N TYR A 176 14.99 1.94 -5.86
CA TYR A 176 13.80 1.63 -5.08
C TYR A 176 12.56 2.33 -5.64
N CYS A 177 11.41 1.81 -5.23
CA CYS A 177 10.08 2.30 -5.57
C CYS A 177 9.42 3.01 -4.38
N GLY A 178 9.95 2.78 -3.18
CA GLY A 178 9.59 3.39 -1.92
C GLY A 178 10.60 2.97 -0.85
N TYR A 179 10.48 3.54 0.34
CA TYR A 179 11.20 3.11 1.52
C TYR A 179 10.50 3.61 2.78
N HIS A 180 10.87 3.05 3.92
CA HIS A 180 10.53 3.58 5.24
C HIS A 180 11.79 3.78 6.08
N ASN A 181 11.72 4.71 7.03
CA ASN A 181 12.82 5.03 7.94
C ASN A 181 12.29 5.83 9.14
N GLN A 182 13.19 6.32 10.00
CA GLN A 182 12.85 7.19 11.11
C GLN A 182 13.36 8.63 10.94
N GLY A 183 12.55 9.57 11.37
CA GLY A 183 12.94 10.95 11.65
C GLY A 183 13.07 11.20 13.14
N SER A 184 13.35 12.44 13.53
CA SER A 184 13.29 12.86 14.92
C SER A 184 12.56 14.19 15.04
N PHE A 185 11.60 14.27 15.96
CA PHE A 185 10.94 15.52 16.31
C PHE A 185 11.94 16.51 16.91
N SER A 186 11.54 17.77 17.02
CA SER A 186 12.34 18.80 17.71
C SER A 186 12.60 18.46 19.18
N SER A 187 11.75 17.61 19.78
CA SER A 187 11.92 17.05 21.13
C SER A 187 13.01 15.98 21.24
N GLY A 188 13.56 15.51 20.11
CA GLY A 188 14.55 14.42 20.03
C GLY A 188 13.94 13.02 20.01
N LYS A 189 12.62 12.90 20.13
CA LYS A 189 11.89 11.63 19.99
C LYS A 189 11.85 11.18 18.54
N ALA A 190 12.02 9.88 18.30
CA ALA A 190 11.98 9.32 16.96
C ALA A 190 10.53 9.15 16.45
N PHE A 191 10.34 9.23 15.14
CA PHE A 191 9.05 8.91 14.53
C PHE A 191 9.26 8.12 13.24
N PRO A 192 8.39 7.13 12.95
CA PRO A 192 8.45 6.39 11.70
C PRO A 192 7.88 7.24 10.56
N TYR A 193 8.53 7.21 9.40
CA TYR A 193 8.01 7.77 8.17
C TYR A 193 8.22 6.80 7.00
N ALA A 194 7.43 6.98 5.96
CA ALA A 194 7.61 6.27 4.70
C ALA A 194 7.53 7.22 3.52
N LEU A 195 8.13 6.82 2.41
CA LEU A 195 8.07 7.52 1.13
C LEU A 195 7.75 6.55 0.00
N SER A 196 6.83 6.95 -0.86
CA SER A 196 6.71 6.46 -2.23
C SER A 196 6.13 7.59 -3.08
N GLY A 197 5.83 7.32 -4.34
CA GLY A 197 5.30 8.34 -5.21
C GLY A 197 4.63 7.77 -6.45
N LYS A 198 4.03 8.65 -7.25
CA LYS A 198 3.48 8.27 -8.56
C LYS A 198 4.58 7.60 -9.39
N ILE A 199 4.36 6.36 -9.79
CA ILE A 199 5.34 5.60 -10.57
C ILE A 199 5.28 6.06 -12.03
N GLY A 200 6.23 6.91 -12.42
CA GLY A 200 6.32 7.44 -13.78
C GLY A 200 6.50 6.35 -14.84
N SER A 201 6.11 6.66 -16.07
CA SER A 201 6.20 5.72 -17.21
C SER A 201 7.62 5.22 -17.48
N SER A 202 8.65 6.00 -17.14
CA SER A 202 10.06 5.62 -17.29
C SER A 202 10.51 4.48 -16.37
N CYS A 203 9.81 4.26 -15.25
CA CYS A 203 10.16 3.24 -14.25
C CYS A 203 9.02 2.27 -13.93
N ILE A 204 7.87 2.36 -14.60
CA ILE A 204 6.75 1.43 -14.41
C ILE A 204 7.15 -0.03 -14.66
N GLY A 205 8.09 -0.26 -15.58
CA GLY A 205 8.66 -1.59 -15.83
C GLY A 205 9.36 -2.20 -14.61
N GLY A 206 9.93 -1.34 -13.76
CA GLY A 206 10.68 -1.71 -12.56
C GLY A 206 9.85 -1.67 -11.29
N CYS A 207 8.91 -0.73 -11.14
CA CYS A 207 8.14 -0.50 -9.91
C CYS A 207 6.66 -0.89 -9.99
N GLY A 208 6.13 -1.08 -11.20
CA GLY A 208 4.74 -1.48 -11.41
C GLY A 208 4.54 -3.00 -11.38
N PRO A 209 3.38 -3.48 -10.93
CA PRO A 209 2.99 -4.87 -11.13
C PRO A 209 3.09 -5.25 -12.61
N PRO A 210 3.81 -6.34 -12.97
CA PRO A 210 4.07 -6.67 -14.37
C PRO A 210 2.82 -6.85 -15.23
N SER A 211 1.70 -7.28 -14.65
CA SER A 211 0.43 -7.47 -15.34
C SER A 211 -0.38 -6.18 -15.55
N ASN A 212 0.00 -5.07 -14.90
CA ASN A 212 -0.76 -3.82 -14.89
C ASN A 212 0.09 -2.60 -15.32
N GLN A 213 1.09 -2.80 -16.18
CA GLN A 213 1.97 -1.70 -16.62
C GLN A 213 1.33 -0.81 -17.70
N ASP A 214 0.35 -1.34 -18.44
CA ASP A 214 -0.37 -0.60 -19.49
C ASP A 214 -1.81 -0.28 -19.10
N VAL A 215 -2.45 -1.16 -18.31
CA VAL A 215 -3.84 -1.03 -17.87
C VAL A 215 -3.91 -1.34 -16.37
N SER A 216 -4.62 -0.50 -15.62
CA SER A 216 -4.77 -0.64 -14.17
C SER A 216 -6.24 -0.66 -13.72
N PRO A 217 -6.55 -1.20 -12.53
CA PRO A 217 -7.94 -1.35 -12.09
C PRO A 217 -8.65 -0.01 -11.89
N ASN A 218 -7.92 1.06 -11.54
CA ASN A 218 -8.49 2.38 -11.26
C ASN A 218 -8.22 3.41 -12.37
N GLY A 219 -7.69 2.98 -13.52
CA GLY A 219 -7.47 3.83 -14.69
C GLY A 219 -6.32 4.84 -14.58
N ASP A 220 -5.52 4.77 -13.51
CA ASP A 220 -4.30 5.54 -13.31
C ASP A 220 -3.16 4.57 -12.93
N THR A 221 -2.42 4.09 -13.93
CA THR A 221 -1.37 3.10 -13.74
C THR A 221 -0.26 3.55 -12.80
N ALA A 222 0.10 4.85 -12.81
CA ALA A 222 1.15 5.38 -11.96
C ALA A 222 0.76 5.35 -10.49
N THR A 223 -0.50 5.70 -10.19
CA THR A 223 -1.04 5.69 -8.83
C THR A 223 -1.35 4.25 -8.38
N ASP A 224 -1.92 3.41 -9.24
CA ASP A 224 -2.17 1.99 -8.92
C ASP A 224 -0.88 1.22 -8.60
N ALA A 225 0.20 1.46 -9.35
CA ALA A 225 1.51 0.87 -9.06
C ALA A 225 2.04 1.32 -7.69
N MET A 226 1.91 2.61 -7.37
CA MET A 226 2.27 3.16 -6.07
C MET A 226 1.51 2.48 -4.93
N ILE A 227 0.23 2.13 -5.10
CA ILE A 227 -0.55 1.47 -4.03
C ILE A 227 0.09 0.14 -3.58
N SER A 228 0.65 -0.65 -4.51
CA SER A 228 1.38 -1.88 -4.13
C SER A 228 2.64 -1.57 -3.31
N VAL A 229 3.31 -0.45 -3.59
CA VAL A 229 4.47 0.01 -2.82
C VAL A 229 4.01 0.54 -1.46
N MET A 230 2.90 1.26 -1.38
CA MET A 230 2.33 1.68 -0.10
C MET A 230 2.01 0.49 0.80
N ALA A 231 1.43 -0.59 0.24
CA ALA A 231 1.21 -1.82 1.01
C ALA A 231 2.52 -2.37 1.60
N HIS A 232 3.57 -2.41 0.80
CA HIS A 232 4.92 -2.83 1.19
C HIS A 232 5.47 -1.96 2.33
N GLU A 233 5.56 -0.65 2.13
CA GLU A 233 6.18 0.24 3.12
C GLU A 233 5.36 0.38 4.41
N ILE A 234 4.03 0.34 4.32
CA ILE A 234 3.18 0.40 5.53
C ILE A 234 3.38 -0.86 6.37
N THR A 235 3.45 -2.04 5.74
CA THR A 235 3.61 -3.28 6.50
C THR A 235 4.99 -3.39 7.14
N GLU A 236 6.05 -2.98 6.43
CA GLU A 236 7.41 -3.00 6.97
C GLU A 236 7.59 -1.94 8.07
N ALA A 237 7.08 -0.71 7.87
CA ALA A 237 7.11 0.31 8.92
C ALA A 237 6.32 -0.07 10.19
N VAL A 238 5.38 -1.01 10.10
CA VAL A 238 4.71 -1.57 11.30
C VAL A 238 5.58 -2.60 12.00
N THR A 239 6.28 -3.43 11.23
CA THR A 239 7.09 -4.54 11.75
C THR A 239 8.53 -4.16 12.09
N ASP A 240 9.02 -3.01 11.61
CA ASP A 240 10.31 -2.38 11.89
C ASP A 240 10.25 -0.83 11.76
N PRO A 241 9.48 -0.12 12.60
CA PRO A 241 9.24 1.33 12.47
C PRO A 241 10.48 2.21 12.45
N PHE A 242 11.62 1.74 12.97
CA PHE A 242 12.82 2.54 13.13
C PHE A 242 13.99 2.01 12.30
N ALA A 243 13.72 1.13 11.33
CA ALA A 243 14.71 0.50 10.45
C ALA A 243 15.90 -0.07 11.25
N ASN A 244 15.58 -0.73 12.38
CA ASN A 244 16.54 -1.22 13.35
C ASN A 244 16.59 -2.75 13.43
N ARG A 245 16.09 -3.42 12.39
CA ARG A 245 16.07 -4.87 12.22
C ARG A 245 15.11 -5.53 13.20
N ALA A 246 13.87 -5.06 13.33
CA ALA A 246 12.94 -5.69 14.24
C ALA A 246 12.49 -7.09 13.74
N TRP A 247 11.99 -7.18 12.51
CA TRP A 247 11.67 -8.44 11.83
C TRP A 247 12.34 -8.53 10.47
N ASN A 248 13.50 -9.18 10.40
CA ASN A 248 14.27 -9.33 9.17
C ASN A 248 14.92 -10.72 9.06
N ASP A 249 15.39 -11.05 7.86
CA ASP A 249 16.29 -12.20 7.67
C ASP A 249 17.76 -11.84 7.92
N THR A 250 18.68 -12.82 7.79
CA THR A 250 20.11 -12.58 8.03
C THR A 250 20.70 -11.45 7.16
N PRO A 251 20.48 -11.39 5.83
CA PRO A 251 20.81 -10.20 5.04
C PRO A 251 20.23 -8.92 5.62
N GLY A 252 18.95 -8.92 6.00
CA GLY A 252 18.18 -7.78 6.49
C GLY A 252 16.93 -7.50 5.66
N PHE A 253 16.51 -8.43 4.80
CA PHE A 253 15.26 -8.33 4.07
C PHE A 253 14.06 -8.51 5.00
N GLU A 254 13.10 -7.62 4.84
CA GLU A 254 11.88 -7.53 5.64
C GLU A 254 10.71 -8.22 4.93
N ASN A 255 9.51 -8.15 5.49
CA ASN A 255 8.37 -8.94 5.04
C ASN A 255 7.84 -8.54 3.65
N GLY A 256 7.91 -7.26 3.30
CA GLY A 256 7.60 -6.77 1.95
C GLY A 256 8.65 -7.23 0.94
N ASP A 257 9.94 -7.10 1.26
CA ASP A 257 11.05 -7.55 0.41
C ASP A 257 10.94 -9.00 -0.04
N LYS A 258 10.63 -9.89 0.91
CA LYS A 258 10.52 -11.33 0.66
C LYS A 258 9.49 -11.67 -0.41
N CYS A 259 8.50 -10.81 -0.57
CA CYS A 259 7.35 -11.02 -1.43
C CYS A 259 7.22 -10.00 -2.55
N ALA A 260 8.23 -9.15 -2.73
CA ALA A 260 8.31 -8.18 -3.81
C ALA A 260 8.02 -8.86 -5.16
N TYR A 261 7.11 -8.24 -5.93
CA TYR A 261 6.63 -8.70 -7.24
C TYR A 261 5.97 -10.09 -7.27
N LYS A 262 5.59 -10.67 -6.13
CA LYS A 262 4.79 -11.89 -6.07
C LYS A 262 3.35 -11.54 -5.74
N TYR A 263 2.45 -11.67 -6.70
CA TYR A 263 1.05 -11.22 -6.54
C TYR A 263 0.05 -12.34 -6.21
N GLY A 264 0.50 -13.59 -6.16
CA GLY A 264 -0.37 -14.74 -5.90
C GLY A 264 -1.46 -14.92 -6.96
N SER A 265 -2.64 -15.37 -6.54
CA SER A 265 -3.81 -15.52 -7.40
C SER A 265 -4.43 -14.16 -7.71
N THR A 266 -4.70 -13.91 -8.98
CA THR A 266 -5.35 -12.68 -9.45
C THR A 266 -6.70 -12.98 -10.11
N GLN A 267 -7.54 -11.97 -10.18
CA GLN A 267 -8.76 -11.89 -10.98
C GLN A 267 -8.57 -10.81 -12.06
N THR A 268 -9.39 -10.83 -13.10
CA THR A 268 -9.35 -9.85 -14.19
C THR A 268 -10.55 -8.93 -14.07
N ASP A 269 -10.30 -7.63 -14.05
CA ASP A 269 -11.31 -6.58 -14.06
C ASP A 269 -11.94 -6.46 -15.46
N SER A 270 -13.09 -5.80 -15.53
CA SER A 270 -13.83 -5.50 -16.76
C SER A 270 -13.02 -4.75 -17.82
N ASN A 271 -12.01 -3.98 -17.42
CA ASN A 271 -11.11 -3.27 -18.32
C ASN A 271 -9.86 -4.09 -18.72
N GLY A 272 -9.73 -5.33 -18.23
CA GLY A 272 -8.59 -6.22 -18.49
C GLY A 272 -7.45 -6.13 -17.48
N ALA A 273 -7.50 -5.21 -16.50
CA ALA A 273 -6.48 -5.13 -15.45
C ALA A 273 -6.55 -6.35 -14.51
N SER A 274 -5.41 -6.75 -13.96
CA SER A 274 -5.39 -7.77 -12.90
C SER A 274 -5.61 -7.12 -11.54
N TYR A 275 -6.29 -7.81 -10.63
CA TYR A 275 -6.42 -7.40 -9.23
C TYR A 275 -6.44 -8.63 -8.32
N ASN A 276 -6.05 -8.47 -7.06
CA ASN A 276 -6.09 -9.55 -6.07
C ASN A 276 -6.67 -9.11 -4.72
N SER A 277 -7.11 -7.87 -4.63
CA SER A 277 -7.69 -7.27 -3.44
C SER A 277 -8.66 -6.18 -3.85
N GLY A 278 -9.57 -5.80 -2.95
CA GLY A 278 -10.49 -4.70 -3.22
C GLY A 278 -11.35 -4.34 -2.02
N TRP A 279 -11.54 -3.04 -1.84
CA TRP A 279 -12.35 -2.44 -0.78
C TRP A 279 -12.64 -0.98 -1.12
N ASN A 280 -13.59 -0.36 -0.41
CA ASN A 280 -13.98 1.04 -0.61
C ASN A 280 -14.33 1.41 -2.06
N GLY A 281 -14.81 0.44 -2.85
CA GLY A 281 -15.18 0.63 -4.25
C GLY A 281 -14.02 0.56 -5.24
N HIS A 282 -12.82 0.20 -4.79
CA HIS A 282 -11.61 0.09 -5.58
C HIS A 282 -11.10 -1.35 -5.62
N ASN A 283 -10.58 -1.76 -6.79
CA ASN A 283 -9.81 -2.98 -6.95
C ASN A 283 -8.33 -2.63 -6.90
N PHE A 284 -7.50 -3.50 -6.30
CA PHE A 284 -6.08 -3.28 -6.14
C PHE A 284 -5.30 -4.53 -6.56
N LEU A 285 -4.10 -4.33 -7.10
CA LEU A 285 -3.11 -5.38 -7.29
C LEU A 285 -1.91 -5.11 -6.40
N ILE A 286 -1.90 -5.73 -5.23
CA ILE A 286 -0.84 -5.58 -4.23
C ILE A 286 -0.01 -6.85 -4.15
N GLN A 287 1.29 -6.73 -3.92
CA GLN A 287 2.14 -7.90 -3.67
C GLN A 287 1.67 -8.68 -2.44
N MET A 288 2.03 -9.96 -2.36
CA MET A 288 1.88 -10.77 -1.15
C MET A 288 2.74 -10.20 -0.01
N ASN A 289 2.44 -10.61 1.21
CA ASN A 289 3.26 -10.33 2.39
C ASN A 289 3.88 -11.64 2.93
N TRP A 290 5.04 -11.55 3.58
CA TRP A 290 5.66 -12.70 4.22
C TRP A 290 4.90 -13.08 5.49
N ASP A 291 4.58 -14.36 5.64
CA ASP A 291 4.00 -14.92 6.84
C ASP A 291 5.12 -15.41 7.78
N PRO A 292 5.25 -14.85 9.00
CA PRO A 292 6.33 -15.20 9.92
C PRO A 292 6.15 -16.58 10.55
N GLU A 293 4.96 -17.19 10.47
CA GLU A 293 4.68 -18.51 11.01
C GLU A 293 4.97 -19.60 9.97
N THR A 294 4.53 -19.40 8.73
CA THR A 294 4.74 -20.37 7.64
C THR A 294 6.03 -20.14 6.87
N GLN A 295 6.68 -18.98 7.06
CA GLN A 295 7.91 -18.57 6.39
C GLN A 295 7.75 -18.64 4.86
N SER A 296 6.67 -18.05 4.36
CA SER A 296 6.31 -18.02 2.94
C SER A 296 5.46 -16.80 2.59
N CYS A 297 5.36 -16.48 1.30
CA CYS A 297 4.50 -15.39 0.83
C CYS A 297 3.03 -15.82 0.77
N THR A 298 2.14 -14.98 1.31
CA THR A 298 0.69 -15.19 1.30
C THR A 298 -0.08 -13.92 0.92
N GLN A 299 -1.31 -14.08 0.46
CA GLN A 299 -2.24 -12.98 0.15
C GLN A 299 -3.16 -12.60 1.32
N GLY A 300 -2.93 -13.18 2.49
CA GLY A 300 -3.80 -13.04 3.67
C GLY A 300 -3.99 -14.37 4.39
N SER A 301 -5.18 -14.61 4.95
CA SER A 301 -5.50 -15.86 5.66
C SER A 301 -5.73 -17.05 4.71
N GLY A 302 -5.65 -16.80 3.40
CA GLY A 302 -5.99 -17.76 2.35
C GLY A 302 -7.46 -17.69 1.93
N ALA A 303 -8.21 -16.68 2.38
CA ALA A 303 -9.57 -16.43 1.93
C ALA A 303 -9.54 -15.79 0.54
N ARG A 304 -10.33 -16.33 -0.39
CA ARG A 304 -10.49 -15.77 -1.74
C ARG A 304 -10.97 -14.32 -1.64
N PRO A 305 -10.46 -13.38 -2.47
CA PRO A 305 -10.92 -11.99 -2.44
C PRO A 305 -12.44 -11.93 -2.62
N PRO A 306 -13.16 -11.07 -1.88
CA PRO A 306 -14.59 -10.93 -2.04
C PRO A 306 -14.90 -10.58 -3.51
N SER A 307 -15.71 -11.43 -4.15
CA SER A 307 -16.23 -11.14 -5.48
C SER A 307 -17.04 -9.85 -5.38
N THR A 308 -16.66 -8.82 -6.13
CA THR A 308 -17.51 -7.64 -6.35
C THR A 308 -18.81 -8.12 -6.95
N THR A 309 -19.83 -8.27 -6.11
CA THR A 309 -21.18 -8.57 -6.59
C THR A 309 -21.71 -7.28 -7.18
N THR A 310 -21.51 -7.10 -8.49
CA THR A 310 -22.26 -6.13 -9.26
C THR A 310 -23.73 -6.46 -9.06
N THR A 311 -24.37 -5.75 -8.14
CA THR A 311 -25.80 -5.90 -7.88
C THR A 311 -26.49 -5.32 -9.10
N ARG A 312 -26.68 -6.14 -10.13
CA ARG A 312 -27.56 -5.84 -11.24
C ARG A 312 -28.93 -5.65 -10.59
N LYS A 313 -29.38 -4.39 -10.47
CA LYS A 313 -30.77 -4.08 -10.11
C LYS A 313 -31.66 -4.77 -11.13
N THR A 314 -32.15 -5.95 -10.79
CA THR A 314 -33.24 -6.60 -11.51
C THR A 314 -34.47 -5.77 -11.20
N THR A 315 -34.81 -4.85 -12.10
CA THR A 315 -36.12 -4.21 -12.08
C THR A 315 -37.15 -5.31 -12.31
N THR A 316 -37.81 -5.74 -11.24
CA THR A 316 -38.92 -6.69 -11.30
C THR A 316 -40.06 -6.03 -12.08
N VAL A 317 -40.15 -6.30 -13.37
CA VAL A 317 -41.35 -5.97 -14.16
C VAL A 317 -42.46 -6.90 -13.68
N ARG A 318 -43.34 -6.35 -12.86
CA ARG A 318 -44.56 -7.00 -12.39
C ARG A 318 -45.45 -7.30 -13.60
N LYS A 319 -45.57 -8.59 -13.95
CA LYS A 319 -46.36 -9.07 -15.08
C LYS A 319 -47.85 -9.01 -14.70
N THR A 320 -48.53 -7.93 -15.08
CA THR A 320 -49.99 -7.84 -15.01
C THR A 320 -50.59 -8.71 -16.11
N THR A 321 -51.32 -9.76 -15.74
CA THR A 321 -52.09 -10.61 -16.65
C THR A 321 -53.33 -9.86 -17.13
N THR A 322 -53.30 -9.35 -18.35
CA THR A 322 -54.51 -8.89 -19.05
C THR A 322 -54.90 -9.91 -20.12
N ARG A 323 -56.05 -10.55 -19.93
CA ARG A 323 -56.69 -11.46 -20.89
C ARG A 323 -57.15 -10.64 -22.11
N LYS A 324 -56.53 -10.86 -23.28
CA LYS A 324 -56.88 -10.15 -24.53
C LYS A 324 -57.55 -11.13 -25.50
N THR A 325 -58.80 -10.85 -25.82
CA THR A 325 -59.65 -11.57 -26.76
C THR A 325 -59.14 -11.39 -28.19
N THR A 326 -58.97 -12.49 -28.92
CA THR A 326 -58.47 -12.51 -30.30
C THR A 326 -59.52 -11.97 -31.27
N THR A 327 -59.21 -10.89 -31.99
CA THR A 327 -59.89 -10.53 -33.23
C THR A 327 -58.83 -10.32 -34.31
N THR A 328 -58.96 -11.08 -35.39
CA THR A 328 -58.07 -11.09 -36.54
C THR A 328 -58.34 -9.87 -37.42
N ARG A 329 -57.35 -8.97 -37.52
CA ARG A 329 -57.35 -7.92 -38.55
C ARG A 329 -56.00 -7.85 -39.24
N ARG A 330 -56.05 -7.98 -40.57
CA ARG A 330 -54.94 -8.01 -41.52
C ARG A 330 -54.17 -6.67 -41.53
N PRO A 331 -52.82 -6.67 -41.56
CA PRO A 331 -52.05 -5.43 -41.62
C PRO A 331 -52.07 -4.78 -43.01
N PRO A 332 -52.04 -3.43 -43.10
CA PRO A 332 -51.88 -2.72 -44.36
C PRO A 332 -50.41 -2.76 -44.83
N LYS A 333 -50.25 -2.71 -46.15
CA LYS A 333 -48.99 -2.75 -46.90
C LYS A 333 -48.15 -1.48 -46.64
N PRO A 334 -46.83 -1.57 -46.41
CA PRO A 334 -45.99 -0.38 -46.27
C PRO A 334 -45.73 0.26 -47.64
N THR A 335 -45.95 1.57 -47.74
CA THR A 335 -45.55 2.43 -48.84
C THR A 335 -44.16 2.99 -48.58
N SER A 336 -43.27 2.86 -49.56
CA SER A 336 -41.89 3.36 -49.53
C SER A 336 -41.84 4.86 -49.80
N SER A 337 -41.57 5.65 -48.77
CA SER A 337 -41.08 7.03 -48.94
C SER A 337 -40.32 7.45 -47.69
N GLY A 338 -38.98 7.50 -47.76
CA GLY A 338 -38.18 8.25 -46.78
C GLY A 338 -36.93 7.62 -46.15
N CYS A 339 -36.25 6.65 -46.78
CA CYS A 339 -34.91 6.24 -46.33
C CYS A 339 -33.83 6.83 -47.24
N THR A 340 -33.03 7.75 -46.73
CA THR A 340 -31.81 8.26 -47.37
C THR A 340 -30.61 7.38 -47.00
N THR A 341 -29.76 7.14 -47.98
CA THR A 341 -28.61 6.23 -48.02
C THR A 341 -27.47 6.61 -47.08
N MET A 342 -27.54 6.30 -45.78
CA MET A 342 -26.35 6.18 -44.90
C MET A 342 -26.60 5.48 -43.53
N ASP A 343 -27.58 4.57 -43.40
CA ASP A 343 -27.78 3.81 -42.15
C ASP A 343 -27.54 2.30 -42.31
N ILE A 344 -26.77 1.74 -41.37
CA ILE A 344 -26.17 0.40 -41.25
C ILE A 344 -27.17 -0.78 -41.16
N CYS A 345 -28.39 -0.67 -41.67
CA CYS A 345 -29.43 -1.71 -41.53
C CYS A 345 -29.42 -2.84 -42.57
N CYS A 346 -28.35 -3.02 -43.37
CA CYS A 346 -28.29 -4.09 -44.38
C CYS A 346 -27.20 -5.14 -44.14
N ILE A 347 -27.02 -5.56 -42.89
CA ILE A 347 -26.32 -6.83 -42.59
C ILE A 347 -27.24 -7.70 -41.74
N TYR A 348 -28.39 -8.13 -42.26
CA TYR A 348 -29.02 -9.37 -41.78
C TYR A 348 -30.13 -9.94 -42.67
N ILE A 349 -30.15 -9.73 -43.99
CA ILE A 349 -31.00 -10.57 -44.86
C ILE A 349 -30.28 -10.72 -46.21
N GLY A 350 -29.51 -11.80 -46.36
CA GLY A 350 -28.67 -12.01 -47.53
C GLY A 350 -29.45 -12.25 -48.82
N ARG A 351 -29.76 -11.20 -49.58
CA ARG A 351 -30.02 -11.25 -51.02
C ARG A 351 -29.60 -9.96 -51.74
N SER A 352 -28.95 -10.18 -52.88
CA SER A 352 -28.45 -9.24 -53.88
C SER A 352 -29.41 -8.10 -54.22
N CYS A 353 -28.93 -6.86 -54.17
CA CYS A 353 -29.51 -5.75 -54.89
C CYS A 353 -29.03 -5.85 -56.33
N ASP A 354 -29.89 -6.32 -57.24
CA ASP A 354 -29.98 -5.89 -58.65
C ASP A 354 -30.98 -6.78 -59.41
N GLN A 355 -31.79 -6.12 -60.23
CA GLN A 355 -32.91 -6.57 -61.10
C GLN A 355 -34.33 -6.36 -60.55
#